data_AF-A0A1I2C9G8-F1
#
_entry.id   AF-A0A1I2C9G8-F1
#
_cell.length_a   1.000
_cell.length_b   1.000
_cell.length_c   1.000
_cell.angle_alpha   90.00
_cell.angle_beta   90.00
_cell.angle_gamma   90.00
#
_symmetry.space_group_name_H-M   'P 1'
#
loop_
_entity.id
_entity.type
_entity.pdbx_description
1 polymer ?
#
loop_
_entity_poly.entity_id
_entity_poly.type
_entity_poly.pdbx_seq_one_letter_code
_entity_poly.pdbx_strand_id
1 'polypeptide(L)'
;MDAVELNKIMKAYDNKLDKTLQLNLSPMNELQLKKTQNSTKKILRSRIYEVVIFSFLAIFLGRYIANNWEQTHLVISGFILHVFSLIALVGSIGQVVLLQQIDFSKPIIEIRKKIELVNSHGLLFGKLIFLSVPVWWSYAIVGLDFFGGIDIYVYLDHDFVVRYLVLNFLLIIPLVWLFNKLSYKNLHIKWVRKTIRLFTGTETMKALDFLSDIEEFKNKY
;
A
#
# COMPACT_ATOMS: atom_id res chain seq x y z
N MET A 1 -3.83 11.09 -3.67
CA MET A 1 -4.74 11.14 -4.84
C MET A 1 -6.14 11.16 -4.25
N ASP A 2 -6.88 12.23 -4.50
CA ASP A 2 -8.21 12.38 -3.92
C ASP A 2 -9.16 11.36 -4.52
N ALA A 3 -9.95 10.70 -3.67
CA ALA A 3 -11.04 9.81 -4.06
C ALA A 3 -11.98 10.42 -5.12
N VAL A 4 -11.96 11.76 -5.27
CA VAL A 4 -12.66 12.55 -6.29
C VAL A 4 -12.17 12.27 -7.71
N GLU A 5 -10.85 12.21 -7.96
CA GLU A 5 -10.30 11.91 -9.31
C GLU A 5 -10.61 10.47 -9.70
N LEU A 6 -10.47 9.52 -8.76
CA LEU A 6 -10.82 8.11 -8.98
C LEU A 6 -12.31 7.96 -9.31
N ASN A 7 -13.20 8.65 -8.60
CA ASN A 7 -14.63 8.66 -8.88
C ASN A 7 -14.97 9.20 -10.28
N LYS A 8 -14.24 10.23 -10.76
CA LYS A 8 -14.46 10.81 -12.08
C LYS A 8 -14.02 9.87 -13.20
N ILE A 9 -12.86 9.22 -13.03
CA ILE A 9 -12.32 8.16 -13.89
C ILE A 9 -13.33 7.01 -13.97
N MET A 10 -13.85 6.57 -12.83
CA MET A 10 -14.81 5.46 -12.76
C MET A 10 -16.14 5.80 -13.42
N LYS A 11 -16.69 7.01 -13.23
CA LYS A 11 -17.92 7.44 -13.92
C LYS A 11 -17.83 7.43 -15.44
N ALA A 12 -16.68 7.85 -16.00
CA ALA A 12 -16.47 7.85 -17.44
C ALA A 12 -16.37 6.41 -18.01
N TYR A 13 -15.76 5.51 -17.24
CA TYR A 13 -15.70 4.09 -17.57
C TYR A 13 -17.07 3.40 -17.46
N ASP A 14 -17.86 3.71 -16.42
CA ASP A 14 -19.21 3.16 -16.20
C ASP A 14 -20.11 3.37 -17.42
N ASN A 15 -20.12 4.58 -17.99
CA ASN A 15 -20.99 4.95 -19.11
C ASN A 15 -20.76 4.10 -20.38
N LYS A 16 -19.58 3.50 -20.54
CA LYS A 16 -19.26 2.65 -21.70
C LYS A 16 -19.23 1.16 -21.34
N LEU A 17 -18.90 0.85 -20.09
CA LEU A 17 -18.94 -0.51 -19.55
C LEU A 17 -20.38 -1.03 -19.51
N ASP A 18 -21.36 -0.20 -19.15
CA ASP A 18 -22.78 -0.59 -19.14
C ASP A 18 -23.27 -1.01 -20.54
N LYS A 19 -22.79 -0.31 -21.57
CA LYS A 19 -23.07 -0.61 -22.99
C LYS A 19 -22.42 -1.90 -23.50
N THR A 20 -21.33 -2.34 -22.86
CA THR A 20 -20.54 -3.51 -23.28
C THR A 20 -20.87 -4.76 -22.45
N LEU A 21 -21.24 -4.58 -21.17
CA LEU A 21 -21.67 -5.65 -20.26
C LEU A 21 -23.08 -6.17 -20.58
N GLN A 22 -23.99 -5.30 -21.03
CA GLN A 22 -25.34 -5.73 -21.46
C GLN A 22 -25.30 -6.77 -22.60
N LEU A 23 -24.23 -6.81 -23.39
CA LEU A 23 -24.08 -7.73 -24.52
C LEU A 23 -23.40 -9.07 -24.16
N ASN A 24 -22.82 -9.21 -22.97
CA ASN A 24 -21.88 -10.30 -22.68
C ASN A 24 -22.19 -11.06 -21.38
N LEU A 25 -23.48 -11.32 -21.10
CA LEU A 25 -23.93 -12.22 -20.04
C LEU A 25 -23.68 -13.69 -20.44
N SER A 26 -22.41 -14.09 -20.44
CA SER A 26 -22.00 -15.49 -20.62
C SER A 26 -21.64 -16.12 -19.27
N PRO A 27 -21.87 -17.44 -19.07
CA PRO A 27 -21.42 -18.21 -17.90
C PRO A 27 -19.92 -18.06 -17.57
N MET A 28 -19.10 -17.58 -18.52
CA MET A 28 -17.70 -17.25 -18.29
C MET A 28 -17.50 -16.12 -17.25
N ASN A 29 -18.47 -15.22 -17.08
CA ASN A 29 -18.43 -14.15 -16.07
C ASN A 29 -18.68 -14.66 -14.66
N GLU A 30 -19.55 -15.66 -14.48
CA GLU A 30 -19.85 -16.21 -13.15
C GLU A 30 -18.64 -16.92 -12.55
N LEU A 31 -17.90 -17.69 -13.37
CA LEU A 31 -16.66 -18.34 -12.94
C LEU A 31 -15.57 -17.31 -12.56
N GLN A 32 -15.45 -16.23 -13.35
CA GLN A 32 -14.51 -15.14 -13.05
C GLN A 32 -14.90 -14.35 -11.79
N LEU A 33 -16.20 -14.11 -11.57
CA LEU A 33 -16.73 -13.47 -10.37
C LEU A 33 -16.48 -14.32 -9.13
N LYS A 34 -16.76 -15.63 -9.20
CA LYS A 34 -16.51 -16.57 -8.10
C LYS A 34 -15.03 -16.67 -7.76
N LYS A 35 -14.15 -16.68 -8.78
CA LYS A 35 -12.69 -16.64 -8.56
C LYS A 35 -12.25 -15.33 -7.89
N THR A 36 -12.78 -14.20 -8.35
CA THR A 36 -12.52 -12.89 -7.75
C THR A 36 -12.98 -12.85 -6.30
N GLN A 37 -14.20 -13.32 -6.02
CA GLN A 37 -14.74 -13.41 -4.66
C GLN A 37 -13.86 -14.26 -3.73
N ASN A 38 -13.40 -15.42 -4.20
CA ASN A 38 -12.51 -16.27 -3.42
C ASN A 38 -11.16 -15.59 -3.15
N SER A 39 -10.60 -14.89 -4.15
CA SER A 39 -9.39 -14.10 -4.00
C SER A 39 -9.57 -12.98 -2.97
N THR A 40 -10.65 -12.20 -3.07
CA THR A 40 -11.02 -11.14 -2.13
C THR A 40 -11.14 -11.68 -0.71
N LYS A 41 -11.82 -12.83 -0.51
CA LYS A 41 -11.91 -13.50 0.80
C LYS A 41 -10.55 -13.90 1.35
N LYS A 42 -9.65 -14.41 0.50
CA LYS A 42 -8.27 -14.76 0.90
C LYS A 42 -7.49 -13.52 1.34
N ILE A 43 -7.58 -12.43 0.58
CA ILE A 43 -6.94 -11.16 0.93
C ILE A 43 -7.51 -10.63 2.26
N LEU A 44 -8.83 -10.64 2.41
CA LEU A 44 -9.50 -10.22 3.66
C LEU A 44 -8.97 -10.99 4.87
N ARG A 45 -8.87 -12.32 4.79
CA ARG A 45 -8.30 -13.13 5.88
C ARG A 45 -6.86 -12.73 6.17
N SER A 46 -6.02 -12.55 5.14
CA SER A 46 -4.64 -12.10 5.30
C SER A 46 -4.56 -10.74 6.02
N ARG A 47 -5.42 -9.78 5.65
CA ARG A 47 -5.45 -8.45 6.27
C ARG A 47 -5.94 -8.51 7.71
N ILE A 48 -6.89 -9.39 8.04
CA ILE A 48 -7.30 -9.64 9.42
C ILE A 48 -6.13 -10.18 10.25
N TYR A 49 -5.37 -11.16 9.73
CA TYR A 49 -4.17 -11.66 10.40
C TYR A 49 -3.14 -10.55 10.63
N GLU A 50 -2.91 -9.69 9.63
CA GLU A 50 -2.01 -8.53 9.78
C GLU A 50 -2.49 -7.55 10.86
N VAL A 51 -3.79 -7.23 10.94
CA VAL A 51 -4.33 -6.37 12.00
C VAL A 51 -4.01 -6.94 13.37
N VAL A 52 -4.19 -8.25 13.57
CA VAL A 52 -3.86 -8.91 14.84
C VAL A 52 -2.36 -8.79 15.14
N ILE A 53 -1.51 -9.13 14.17
CA ILE A 53 -0.04 -9.08 14.31
C ILE A 53 0.44 -7.66 14.62
N PHE A 54 0.01 -6.65 13.86
CA PHE A 54 0.43 -5.27 14.08
C PHE A 54 -0.15 -4.66 15.35
N SER A 55 -1.31 -5.13 15.82
CA SER A 55 -1.84 -4.75 17.14
C SER A 55 -0.93 -5.25 18.26
N PHE A 56 -0.54 -6.53 18.21
CA PHE A 56 0.43 -7.08 19.16
C PHE A 56 1.78 -6.36 19.07
N LEU A 57 2.25 -6.08 17.85
CA LEU A 57 3.52 -5.39 17.63
C LEU A 57 3.50 -3.95 18.17
N ALA A 58 2.38 -3.22 18.02
CA ALA A 58 2.24 -1.86 18.56
C ALA A 58 2.30 -1.86 20.10
N ILE A 59 1.58 -2.78 20.75
CA ILE A 59 1.62 -2.93 22.22
C ILE A 59 3.03 -3.29 22.67
N PHE A 60 3.66 -4.25 21.99
CA PHE A 60 5.02 -4.69 22.25
C PHE A 60 6.02 -3.52 22.15
N LEU A 61 5.99 -2.76 21.06
CA LEU A 61 6.90 -1.63 20.83
C LEU A 61 6.64 -0.50 21.82
N GLY A 62 5.38 -0.23 22.17
CA GLY A 62 5.04 0.72 23.23
C GLY A 62 5.68 0.35 24.58
N ARG A 63 5.61 -0.94 24.95
CA ARG A 63 6.26 -1.44 26.17
C ARG A 63 7.79 -1.41 26.07
N TYR A 64 8.34 -1.79 24.92
CA TYR A 64 9.79 -1.76 24.68
C TYR A 64 10.35 -0.34 24.86
N ILE A 65 9.68 0.67 24.31
CA ILE A 65 10.07 2.08 24.46
C ILE A 65 10.01 2.51 25.93
N ALA A 66 8.94 2.14 26.65
CA ALA A 66 8.79 2.51 28.06
C ALA A 66 9.87 1.88 28.96
N ASN A 67 10.25 0.63 28.69
CA ASN A 67 11.27 -0.08 29.45
C ASN A 67 12.69 0.44 29.18
N ASN A 68 12.94 0.99 27.99
CA ASN A 68 14.25 1.46 27.56
C ASN A 68 14.37 2.99 27.57
N TRP A 69 13.53 3.70 28.34
CA TRP A 69 13.41 5.17 28.29
C TRP A 69 14.73 5.92 28.53
N GLU A 70 15.64 5.33 29.31
CA GLU A 70 16.95 5.91 29.62
C GLU A 70 17.97 5.78 28.46
N GLN A 71 17.69 4.91 27.47
CA GLN A 71 18.58 4.59 26.36
C GLN A 71 18.09 5.23 25.06
N THR A 72 18.58 6.44 24.78
CA THR A 72 18.09 7.30 23.68
C THR A 72 18.05 6.60 22.32
N HIS A 73 19.07 5.83 21.95
CA HIS A 73 19.13 5.15 20.64
C HIS A 73 18.12 4.00 20.52
N LEU A 74 17.84 3.27 21.62
CA LEU A 74 16.79 2.25 21.66
C LEU A 74 15.40 2.90 21.61
N VAL A 75 15.19 4.01 22.31
CA VAL A 75 13.93 4.77 22.26
C VAL A 75 13.65 5.30 20.86
N ILE A 76 14.63 5.94 20.22
CA ILE A 76 14.47 6.48 18.86
C ILE A 76 14.17 5.35 17.87
N SER A 77 14.94 4.25 17.93
CA SER A 77 14.72 3.10 17.04
C SER A 77 13.36 2.44 17.29
N GLY A 78 12.99 2.24 18.55
CA GLY A 78 11.69 1.73 18.95
C GLY A 78 10.54 2.62 18.48
N PHE A 79 10.67 3.94 18.62
CA PHE A 79 9.68 4.91 18.17
C PHE A 79 9.49 4.87 16.65
N ILE A 80 10.58 4.82 15.88
CA ILE A 80 10.52 4.68 14.43
C ILE A 80 9.73 3.42 14.04
N LEU A 81 10.07 2.26 14.63
CA LEU A 81 9.34 1.02 14.37
C LEU A 81 7.88 1.12 14.79
N HIS A 82 7.60 1.79 15.91
CA HIS A 82 6.25 1.94 16.42
C HIS A 82 5.38 2.75 15.46
N VAL A 83 5.88 3.87 14.94
CA VAL A 83 5.20 4.67 13.91
C VAL A 83 4.87 3.83 12.69
N PHE A 84 5.85 3.08 12.15
CA PHE A 84 5.60 2.23 10.98
C PHE A 84 4.66 1.06 11.28
N SER A 85 4.70 0.49 12.48
CA SER A 85 3.74 -0.53 12.93
C SER A 85 2.32 0.03 13.01
N LEU A 86 2.15 1.27 13.47
CA LEU A 86 0.85 1.95 13.52
C LEU A 86 0.34 2.29 12.11
N ILE A 87 1.20 2.76 11.21
CA ILE A 87 0.85 2.96 9.80
C ILE A 87 0.39 1.63 9.18
N ALA A 88 1.13 0.56 9.43
CA ALA A 88 0.79 -0.79 8.98
C ALA A 88 -0.57 -1.25 9.52
N LEU A 89 -0.80 -1.07 10.82
CA LEU A 89 -2.06 -1.41 11.50
C LEU A 89 -3.25 -0.66 10.90
N VAL A 90 -3.17 0.67 10.83
CA VAL A 90 -4.24 1.52 10.29
C VAL A 90 -4.53 1.18 8.84
N GLY A 91 -3.48 0.95 8.04
CA GLY A 91 -3.64 0.53 6.64
C GLY A 91 -4.29 -0.85 6.50
N SER A 92 -3.92 -1.83 7.32
CA SER A 92 -4.57 -3.15 7.30
C SER A 92 -6.03 -3.07 7.77
N ILE A 93 -6.35 -2.25 8.77
CA ILE A 93 -7.75 -1.98 9.18
C ILE A 93 -8.54 -1.36 8.02
N GLY A 94 -8.00 -0.32 7.38
CA GLY A 94 -8.63 0.33 6.22
C GLY A 94 -8.89 -0.65 5.08
N GLN A 95 -7.93 -1.54 4.78
CA GLN A 95 -8.09 -2.62 3.81
C GLN A 95 -9.23 -3.58 4.19
N VAL A 96 -9.31 -4.01 5.45
CA VAL A 96 -10.39 -4.88 5.94
C VAL A 96 -11.75 -4.23 5.74
N VAL A 97 -11.90 -2.96 6.14
CA VAL A 97 -13.16 -2.21 5.98
C VAL A 97 -13.57 -2.11 4.51
N LEU A 98 -12.64 -1.76 3.62
CA LEU A 98 -12.93 -1.64 2.19
C LEU A 98 -13.31 -2.99 1.55
N LEU A 99 -12.62 -4.07 1.93
CA LEU A 99 -12.89 -5.41 1.42
C LEU A 99 -14.25 -5.96 1.89
N GLN A 100 -14.65 -5.66 3.13
CA GLN A 100 -15.95 -6.07 3.68
C GLN A 100 -17.13 -5.34 3.02
N GLN A 101 -16.91 -4.16 2.43
CA GLN A 101 -17.94 -3.42 1.70
C GLN A 101 -18.20 -3.96 0.28
N ILE A 102 -17.46 -4.98 -0.18
CA ILE A 102 -17.68 -5.56 -1.51
C ILE A 102 -18.87 -6.54 -1.43
N ASP A 103 -20.01 -6.09 -1.94
CA ASP A 103 -21.19 -6.93 -2.12
C ASP A 103 -21.21 -7.53 -3.54
N PHE A 104 -20.97 -8.85 -3.62
CA PHE A 104 -20.95 -9.59 -4.88
C PHE A 104 -22.34 -9.86 -5.47
N SER A 105 -23.42 -9.50 -4.79
CA SER A 105 -24.80 -9.56 -5.30
C SER A 105 -25.20 -8.30 -6.09
N LYS A 106 -24.36 -7.25 -6.08
CA LYS A 106 -24.57 -6.00 -6.83
C LYS A 106 -24.18 -6.12 -8.31
N PRO A 107 -24.61 -5.19 -9.17
CA PRO A 107 -24.13 -5.13 -10.55
C PRO A 107 -22.60 -5.14 -10.64
N ILE A 108 -22.06 -5.82 -11.65
CA ILE A 108 -20.61 -6.01 -11.87
C ILE A 108 -19.84 -4.68 -11.81
N ILE A 109 -20.46 -3.61 -12.30
CA ILE A 109 -19.90 -2.26 -12.27
C ILE A 109 -19.62 -1.83 -10.82
N GLU A 110 -20.59 -1.94 -9.92
CA GLU A 110 -20.43 -1.57 -8.51
C GLU A 110 -19.35 -2.42 -7.81
N ILE A 111 -19.29 -3.72 -8.10
CA ILE A 111 -18.25 -4.62 -7.57
C ILE A 111 -16.86 -4.14 -8.03
N ARG A 112 -16.70 -3.87 -9.33
CA ARG A 112 -15.44 -3.34 -9.88
C ARG A 112 -15.06 -2.03 -9.22
N LYS A 113 -16.02 -1.15 -8.97
CA LYS A 113 -15.75 0.12 -8.28
C LYS A 113 -15.14 -0.06 -6.90
N LYS A 114 -15.68 -0.98 -6.10
CA LYS A 114 -15.15 -1.26 -4.76
C LYS A 114 -13.78 -1.93 -4.82
N ILE A 115 -13.54 -2.80 -5.80
CA ILE A 115 -12.20 -3.41 -6.03
C ILE A 115 -11.17 -2.32 -6.36
N GLU A 116 -11.52 -1.33 -7.20
CA GLU A 116 -10.61 -0.22 -7.51
C GLU A 116 -10.25 0.63 -6.30
N LEU A 117 -11.22 0.84 -5.40
CA LEU A 117 -11.00 1.57 -4.16
C LEU A 117 -10.03 0.79 -3.25
N VAL A 118 -10.20 -0.52 -3.13
CA VAL A 118 -9.28 -1.43 -2.41
C VAL A 118 -7.86 -1.35 -3.01
N ASN A 119 -7.74 -1.41 -4.33
CA ASN A 119 -6.45 -1.37 -5.02
C ASN A 119 -5.75 -0.02 -4.88
N SER A 120 -6.50 1.08 -5.00
CA SER A 120 -5.98 2.45 -4.82
C SER A 120 -5.50 2.68 -3.40
N HIS A 121 -6.27 2.20 -2.41
CA HIS A 121 -5.86 2.20 -1.02
C HIS A 121 -4.60 1.33 -0.81
N GLY A 122 -4.53 0.17 -1.48
CA GLY A 122 -3.38 -0.74 -1.43
C GLY A 122 -2.10 -0.11 -1.99
N LEU A 123 -2.22 0.65 -3.08
CA LEU A 123 -1.10 1.39 -3.65
C LEU A 123 -0.59 2.47 -2.70
N LEU A 124 -1.50 3.26 -2.10
CA LEU A 124 -1.13 4.28 -1.11
C LEU A 124 -0.44 3.64 0.10
N PHE A 125 -1.03 2.56 0.60
CA PHE A 125 -0.49 1.81 1.73
C PHE A 125 0.91 1.26 1.44
N GLY A 126 1.10 0.63 0.27
CA GLY A 126 2.40 0.13 -0.17
C GLY A 126 3.44 1.26 -0.22
N LYS A 127 3.08 2.43 -0.75
CA LYS A 127 3.97 3.60 -0.79
C LYS A 127 4.40 4.08 0.60
N LEU A 128 3.50 4.05 1.59
CA LEU A 128 3.82 4.43 2.96
C LEU A 128 4.75 3.41 3.63
N ILE A 129 4.55 2.11 3.39
CA ILE A 129 5.47 1.06 3.86
C ILE A 129 6.85 1.23 3.20
N PHE A 130 6.92 1.54 1.90
CA PHE A 130 8.20 1.77 1.24
C PHE A 130 9.02 2.92 1.87
N LEU A 131 8.36 3.85 2.57
CA LEU A 131 9.03 4.92 3.31
C LEU A 131 9.84 4.39 4.51
N SER A 132 9.63 3.14 4.95
CA SER A 132 10.40 2.52 6.02
C SER A 132 11.76 1.99 5.58
N VAL A 133 12.05 1.93 4.28
CA VAL A 133 13.32 1.39 3.76
C VAL A 133 14.56 2.08 4.33
N PRO A 134 14.63 3.43 4.43
CA PRO A 134 15.80 4.13 5.02
C PRO A 134 15.95 3.94 6.53
N VAL A 135 15.00 3.29 7.20
CA VAL A 135 15.07 3.04 8.65
C VAL A 135 15.22 1.57 8.98
N TRP A 136 15.66 0.75 8.02
CA TRP A 136 15.87 -0.69 8.18
C TRP A 136 16.74 -1.05 9.40
N TRP A 137 17.67 -0.17 9.80
CA TRP A 137 18.54 -0.38 10.96
C TRP A 137 17.82 -0.33 12.30
N SER A 138 16.69 0.39 12.39
CA SER A 138 15.87 0.41 13.60
C SER A 138 15.38 -1.01 13.93
N TYR A 139 15.10 -1.82 12.91
CA TYR A 139 14.74 -3.23 13.07
C TYR A 139 15.90 -4.05 13.63
N ALA A 140 17.15 -3.79 13.20
CA ALA A 140 18.32 -4.50 13.69
C ALA A 140 18.63 -4.14 15.15
N ILE A 141 18.60 -2.85 15.51
CA ILE A 141 18.84 -2.39 16.88
C ILE A 141 17.82 -3.01 17.83
N VAL A 142 16.53 -2.83 17.56
CA VAL A 142 15.46 -3.33 18.45
C VAL A 142 15.42 -4.84 18.47
N GLY A 143 15.62 -5.50 17.32
CA GLY A 143 15.59 -6.96 17.23
C GLY A 143 16.73 -7.63 18.00
N LEU A 144 17.96 -7.15 17.84
CA LEU A 144 19.13 -7.73 18.51
C LEU A 144 19.13 -7.44 20.01
N ASP A 145 18.72 -6.24 20.42
CA ASP A 145 18.54 -5.91 21.83
C ASP A 145 17.46 -6.81 22.45
N PHE A 146 16.27 -6.87 21.86
CA PHE A 146 15.16 -7.60 22.46
C PHE A 146 15.36 -9.11 22.49
N PHE A 147 15.80 -9.73 21.38
CA PHE A 147 15.94 -11.18 21.30
C PHE A 147 17.27 -11.70 21.84
N GLY A 148 18.34 -10.91 21.72
CA GLY A 148 19.70 -11.32 22.07
C GLY A 148 20.23 -10.67 23.34
N GLY A 149 19.60 -9.60 23.85
CA GLY A 149 20.20 -8.74 24.87
C GLY A 149 21.43 -8.00 24.35
N ILE A 150 21.58 -7.85 23.03
CA ILE A 150 22.77 -7.29 22.40
C ILE A 150 22.43 -5.90 21.86
N ASP A 151 22.87 -4.88 22.59
CA ASP A 151 22.87 -3.52 22.09
C ASP A 151 24.04 -3.30 21.12
N ILE A 152 23.78 -3.48 19.83
CA ILE A 152 24.78 -3.29 18.79
C ILE A 152 25.29 -1.85 18.70
N TYR A 153 24.51 -0.86 19.17
CA TYR A 153 24.87 0.55 19.03
C TYR A 153 26.13 0.90 19.82
N VAL A 154 26.31 0.28 20.98
CA VAL A 154 27.48 0.49 21.87
C VAL A 154 28.80 0.05 21.22
N TYR A 155 28.74 -0.86 20.24
CA TYR A 155 29.92 -1.35 19.52
C TYR A 155 30.20 -0.58 18.22
N LEU A 156 29.35 0.40 17.86
CA LEU A 156 29.52 1.18 16.65
C LEU A 156 30.43 2.37 16.89
N ASP A 157 31.38 2.55 15.98
CA ASP A 157 32.20 3.75 15.94
C ASP A 157 31.37 4.99 15.59
N HIS A 158 31.73 6.13 16.17
CA HIS A 158 30.99 7.39 15.98
C HIS A 158 30.96 7.80 14.51
N ASP A 159 32.08 7.67 13.79
CA ASP A 159 32.15 8.00 12.37
C ASP A 159 31.25 7.11 11.52
N PHE A 160 31.07 5.85 11.92
CA PHE A 160 30.16 4.93 11.25
C PHE A 160 28.70 5.42 11.42
N VAL A 161 28.30 5.79 12.63
CA VAL A 161 26.95 6.29 12.91
C VAL A 161 26.65 7.55 12.11
N VAL A 162 27.58 8.51 12.06
CA VAL A 162 27.41 9.75 11.29
C VAL A 162 27.27 9.46 9.80
N ARG A 163 28.14 8.63 9.21
CA ARG A 163 28.05 8.25 7.79
C ARG A 163 26.73 7.54 7.49
N TYR A 164 26.30 6.65 8.38
CA TYR A 164 25.02 5.97 8.25
C TYR A 164 23.85 6.96 8.24
N LEU A 165 23.80 7.92 9.17
CA LEU A 165 22.75 8.93 9.22
C LEU A 165 22.72 9.79 7.94
N VAL A 166 23.88 10.21 7.45
CA VAL A 166 24.00 10.99 6.21
C VAL A 166 23.48 10.18 5.01
N LEU A 167 23.88 8.91 4.89
CA LEU A 167 23.43 8.05 3.78
C LEU A 167 21.91 7.84 3.80
N ASN A 168 21.31 7.60 4.96
CA ASN A 168 19.86 7.40 5.06
C ASN A 168 19.08 8.69 4.80
N PHE A 169 19.60 9.82 5.25
CA PHE A 169 19.01 11.11 4.91
C PHE A 169 19.07 11.37 3.40
N LEU A 170 20.19 11.03 2.75
CA LEU A 170 20.33 11.14 1.30
C LEU A 170 19.36 10.22 0.55
N LEU A 171 19.07 9.03 1.08
CA LEU A 171 18.08 8.10 0.51
C LEU A 171 16.64 8.61 0.55
N ILE A 172 16.32 9.61 1.39
CA ILE A 172 14.98 10.23 1.40
C ILE A 172 14.68 10.89 0.05
N ILE A 173 15.68 11.52 -0.60
CA ILE A 173 15.49 12.24 -1.87
C ILE A 173 14.97 11.31 -2.99
N PRO A 174 15.65 10.21 -3.36
CA PRO A 174 15.13 9.30 -4.37
C PRO A 174 13.84 8.60 -3.91
N LEU A 175 13.62 8.39 -2.60
CA LEU A 175 12.37 7.84 -2.09
C LEU A 175 11.19 8.77 -2.31
N VAL A 176 11.32 10.05 -1.97
CA VAL A 176 10.27 11.06 -2.18
C VAL A 176 10.00 11.23 -3.68
N TRP A 177 11.05 11.23 -4.50
CA TRP A 177 10.89 11.22 -5.95
C TRP A 177 10.09 10.00 -6.44
N LEU A 178 10.45 8.79 -5.98
CA LEU A 178 9.78 7.55 -6.35
C LEU A 178 8.33 7.53 -5.85
N PHE A 179 8.09 7.99 -4.62
CA PHE A 179 6.77 8.14 -4.03
C PHE A 179 5.90 9.06 -4.88
N ASN A 180 6.42 10.22 -5.30
CA ASN A 180 5.66 11.14 -6.15
C ASN A 180 5.47 10.60 -7.57
N LYS A 181 6.45 9.87 -8.10
CA LYS A 181 6.37 9.29 -9.45
C LYS A 181 5.43 8.09 -9.53
N LEU A 182 5.31 7.30 -8.46
CA LEU A 182 4.39 6.16 -8.39
C LEU A 182 2.95 6.66 -8.20
N SER A 183 2.35 7.06 -9.32
CA SER A 183 1.01 7.64 -9.43
C SER A 183 0.39 7.24 -10.77
N TYR A 184 -0.94 7.16 -10.80
CA TYR A 184 -1.72 6.89 -12.01
C TYR A 184 -1.49 7.94 -13.12
N LYS A 185 -1.05 9.16 -12.77
CA LYS A 185 -0.67 10.20 -13.74
C LYS A 185 0.59 9.85 -14.55
N ASN A 186 1.45 8.98 -14.01
CA ASN A 186 2.72 8.59 -14.62
C ASN A 186 2.67 7.21 -15.29
N LEU A 187 1.48 6.72 -15.67
CA LEU A 187 1.31 5.41 -16.32
C LEU A 187 2.01 5.29 -17.67
N HIS A 188 2.32 6.41 -18.33
CA HIS A 188 3.16 6.44 -19.53
C HIS A 188 4.57 5.87 -19.30
N ILE A 189 5.02 5.82 -18.04
CA ILE A 189 6.33 5.27 -17.66
C ILE A 189 6.22 3.76 -17.42
N LYS A 190 7.02 2.98 -18.17
CA LYS A 190 6.96 1.50 -18.16
C LYS A 190 7.08 0.88 -16.76
N TRP A 191 8.00 1.35 -15.93
CA TRP A 191 8.21 0.79 -14.58
C TRP A 191 7.07 1.17 -13.62
N VAL A 192 6.54 2.39 -13.72
CA VAL A 192 5.36 2.85 -12.93
C VAL A 192 4.16 1.99 -13.29
N ARG A 193 3.90 1.81 -14.60
CA ARG A 193 2.82 0.96 -15.11
C ARG A 193 2.96 -0.48 -14.63
N LYS A 194 4.17 -1.05 -14.69
CA LYS A 194 4.44 -2.41 -14.20
C LYS A 194 4.15 -2.53 -12.71
N THR A 195 4.57 -1.54 -11.92
CA THR A 195 4.38 -1.52 -10.46
C THR A 195 2.90 -1.38 -10.10
N ILE A 196 2.20 -0.39 -10.67
CA ILE A 196 0.76 -0.19 -10.42
C ILE A 196 -0.03 -1.43 -10.85
N ARG A 197 0.28 -2.04 -12.00
CA ARG A 197 -0.36 -3.27 -12.47
C ARG A 197 -0.22 -4.44 -11.49
N LEU A 198 0.87 -4.53 -10.74
CA LEU A 198 1.03 -5.57 -9.70
C LEU A 198 0.05 -5.35 -8.54
N PHE A 199 -0.28 -4.10 -8.22
CA PHE A 199 -1.23 -3.75 -7.16
C PHE A 199 -2.69 -3.78 -7.62
N THR A 200 -2.97 -3.37 -8.86
CA THR A 200 -4.34 -3.17 -9.37
C THR A 200 -4.86 -4.30 -10.26
N GLY A 201 -3.97 -5.02 -10.94
CA GLY A 201 -4.34 -6.05 -11.91
C GLY A 201 -4.54 -5.51 -13.33
N THR A 202 -4.76 -6.43 -14.28
CA THR A 202 -4.79 -6.12 -15.72
C THR A 202 -6.06 -5.42 -16.18
N GLU A 203 -7.19 -5.73 -15.56
CA GLU A 203 -8.50 -5.20 -15.95
C GLU A 203 -8.65 -3.72 -15.58
N THR A 204 -8.20 -3.35 -14.38
CA THR A 204 -8.01 -1.95 -13.97
C THR A 204 -7.12 -1.21 -14.95
N MET A 205 -6.04 -1.85 -15.39
CA MET A 205 -5.11 -1.17 -16.28
C MET A 205 -5.70 -0.86 -17.64
N LYS A 206 -6.49 -1.77 -18.21
CA LYS A 206 -7.22 -1.52 -19.46
C LYS A 206 -8.18 -0.34 -19.33
N ALA A 207 -8.86 -0.20 -18.18
CA ALA A 207 -9.77 0.91 -17.92
C ALA A 207 -9.03 2.26 -17.84
N LEU A 208 -7.86 2.28 -17.19
CA LEU A 208 -7.01 3.46 -17.08
C LEU A 208 -6.38 3.86 -18.42
N ASP A 209 -5.91 2.88 -19.19
CA ASP A 209 -5.34 3.10 -20.52
C ASP A 209 -6.38 3.72 -21.46
N PHE A 210 -7.63 3.21 -21.44
CA PHE A 210 -8.72 3.76 -22.24
C PHE A 210 -9.04 5.23 -21.92
N LEU A 211 -8.92 5.65 -20.67
CA LEU A 211 -9.16 7.05 -20.27
C LEU A 211 -8.01 7.97 -20.62
N SER A 212 -6.78 7.47 -20.52
CA SER A 212 -5.60 8.11 -21.08
C SER A 212 -5.81 8.43 -22.56
N ASP A 213 -6.31 7.47 -23.33
CA ASP A 213 -6.61 7.65 -24.76
C ASP A 213 -7.69 8.73 -25.00
N ILE A 214 -8.71 8.82 -24.13
CA ILE A 214 -9.76 9.86 -24.21
C ILE A 214 -9.22 11.24 -23.85
N GLU A 215 -8.42 11.36 -22.79
CA GLU A 215 -7.80 12.64 -22.40
C GLU A 215 -6.82 13.14 -23.46
N GLU A 216 -6.04 12.24 -24.05
CA GLU A 216 -5.13 12.57 -25.15
C GLU A 216 -5.90 13.01 -26.39
N PHE A 217 -7.03 12.37 -26.70
CA PHE A 217 -7.92 12.80 -27.78
C PHE A 217 -8.53 14.18 -27.51
N LYS A 218 -8.96 14.45 -26.28
CA LYS A 218 -9.56 15.73 -25.87
C LYS A 218 -8.55 16.89 -25.80
N ASN A 219 -7.28 16.61 -25.55
CA ASN A 219 -6.23 17.65 -25.54
C ASN A 219 -5.68 17.97 -26.93
N LYS A 220 -6.00 17.16 -27.95
CA LYS A 220 -5.52 17.31 -29.33
C LYS A 220 -6.51 18.06 -30.23
N TYR A 221 -7.72 18.34 -29.74
CA TYR A 221 -8.82 19.03 -30.42
C TYR A 221 -9.52 19.99 -29.46
#